data_AF-U2YNZ3-F1
#
_entry.id   AF-U2YNZ3-F1
#
_cell.length_a   1.000
_cell.length_b   1.000
_cell.length_c   1.000
_cell.angle_alpha   90.00
_cell.angle_beta   90.00
_cell.angle_gamma   90.00
#
_symmetry.space_group_name_H-M   'P 1'
#
loop_
_entity.id
_entity.type
_entity.pdbx_description
1 polymer ?
#
loop_
_entity_poly.entity_id
_entity_poly.type
_entity_poly.pdbx_seq_one_letter_code
_entity_poly.pdbx_strand_id
1 'polypeptide(L)'
;MIRRLLPIFAFMLMEGLALAEGKDWTPELEAIADKCGLPHDSLKWIDGSVRWFKPESATYGQSMCVIGELRAKGIPIKQGFVSDGS
;
A
#
# COMPACT_ATOMS: atom_id res chain seq x y z
N MET A 1 14.95 31.00 36.12
CA MET A 1 15.62 30.96 34.80
C MET A 1 14.96 29.88 33.96
N ILE A 2 14.19 30.30 32.95
CA ILE A 2 13.37 29.42 32.09
C ILE A 2 14.26 28.93 30.94
N ARG A 3 14.62 27.65 30.94
CA ARG A 3 15.23 26.98 29.77
C ARG A 3 14.10 26.58 28.83
N ARG A 4 13.79 27.47 27.88
CA ARG A 4 12.98 27.15 26.69
C ARG A 4 13.78 26.15 25.85
N LEU A 5 13.45 24.87 25.96
CA LEU A 5 13.89 23.85 25.01
C LEU A 5 12.97 23.94 23.78
N LEU A 6 13.56 24.32 22.66
CA LEU A 6 12.95 24.40 21.35
C LEU A 6 12.35 23.04 20.92
N PRO A 7 11.16 23.01 20.31
CA PRO A 7 10.62 21.81 19.69
C PRO A 7 11.28 21.61 18.31
N ILE A 8 12.45 20.97 18.28
CA ILE A 8 13.11 20.56 17.01
C ILE A 8 12.85 19.06 16.76
N PHE A 9 11.59 18.64 16.81
CA PHE A 9 11.19 17.25 16.49
C PHE A 9 9.91 17.20 15.66
N ALA A 10 9.75 18.15 14.74
CA ALA A 10 8.60 18.19 13.82
C ALA A 10 9.04 18.32 12.35
N PHE A 11 10.17 17.72 11.96
CA PHE A 11 10.70 17.86 10.59
C PHE A 11 11.21 16.56 9.94
N MET A 12 10.65 15.39 10.28
CA MET A 12 10.99 14.13 9.59
C MET A 12 9.78 13.19 9.50
N LEU A 13 8.68 13.64 8.89
CA LEU A 13 7.55 12.76 8.57
C LEU A 13 6.76 13.21 7.32
N MET A 14 7.37 14.03 6.45
CA MET A 14 6.77 14.50 5.20
C MET A 14 7.55 14.08 3.94
N GLU A 15 8.50 13.15 4.00
CA GLU A 15 9.21 12.68 2.79
C GLU A 15 8.64 11.38 2.21
N GLY A 16 7.73 10.70 2.91
CA GLY A 16 7.15 9.43 2.44
C GLY A 16 5.97 9.57 1.46
N LEU A 17 5.26 10.71 1.46
CA LEU A 17 4.07 10.89 0.61
C LEU A 17 4.37 11.49 -0.76
N ALA A 18 5.43 12.28 -0.90
CA ALA A 18 5.73 12.98 -2.16
C ALA A 18 6.31 12.08 -3.25
N LEU A 19 6.72 10.85 -2.94
CA LEU A 19 7.42 9.94 -3.86
C LEU A 19 6.50 9.03 -4.68
N ALA A 20 5.18 9.11 -4.49
CA ALA A 20 4.23 8.18 -5.11
C ALA A 20 3.38 8.81 -6.24
N GLU A 21 3.50 10.11 -6.47
CA GLU A 21 2.88 10.80 -7.60
C GLU A 21 3.82 10.73 -8.81
N GLY A 22 3.60 9.75 -9.69
CA GLY A 22 4.30 9.64 -10.99
C GLY A 22 5.13 8.38 -11.20
N LYS A 23 5.32 7.55 -10.17
CA LYS A 23 5.87 6.20 -10.35
C LYS A 23 4.76 5.26 -10.82
N ASP A 24 4.98 4.61 -11.96
CA ASP A 24 4.12 3.52 -12.41
C ASP A 24 4.39 2.28 -11.55
N TRP A 25 3.51 2.03 -10.58
CA TRP A 25 3.57 0.87 -9.70
C TRP A 25 2.98 -0.38 -10.33
N THR A 26 2.33 -0.28 -11.50
CA THR A 26 1.67 -1.40 -12.19
C THR A 26 2.55 -2.65 -12.29
N PRO A 27 3.80 -2.60 -12.82
CA PRO A 27 4.62 -3.81 -12.95
C PRO A 27 4.98 -4.44 -11.60
N GLU A 28 5.11 -3.63 -10.55
CA GLU A 28 5.44 -4.14 -9.22
C GLU A 28 4.22 -4.77 -8.54
N LEU A 29 3.03 -4.22 -8.76
CA LEU A 29 1.78 -4.78 -8.27
C LEU A 29 1.43 -6.08 -9.00
N GLU A 30 1.64 -6.16 -10.30
CA GLU A 30 1.49 -7.40 -11.07
C GLU A 30 2.44 -8.49 -10.56
N ALA A 31 3.71 -8.14 -10.32
CA ALA A 31 4.68 -9.09 -9.76
C ALA A 31 4.29 -9.58 -8.36
N ILE A 32 3.67 -8.73 -7.53
CA ILE A 32 3.15 -9.13 -6.21
C ILE A 32 1.94 -10.04 -6.36
N ALA A 33 1.02 -9.73 -7.28
CA ALA A 33 -0.14 -10.55 -7.56
C ALA A 33 0.28 -11.95 -8.03
N ASP A 34 1.18 -12.04 -9.00
CA ASP A 34 1.72 -13.30 -9.52
C ASP A 34 2.41 -14.12 -8.40
N LYS A 35 3.29 -13.47 -7.62
CA LYS A 35 3.97 -14.10 -6.47
C LYS A 35 2.99 -14.66 -5.44
N CYS A 36 1.89 -13.96 -5.20
CA CYS A 36 0.87 -14.38 -4.25
C CYS A 36 -0.24 -15.24 -4.89
N GLY A 37 -0.10 -15.63 -6.15
CA GLY A 37 -1.05 -16.48 -6.87
C GLY A 37 -2.44 -15.83 -7.03
N LEU A 38 -2.47 -14.52 -7.25
CA LEU A 38 -3.68 -13.74 -7.49
C LEU A 38 -3.73 -13.22 -8.93
N PRO A 39 -4.94 -12.94 -9.46
CA PRO A 39 -5.10 -12.25 -10.73
C PRO A 39 -4.36 -10.90 -10.75
N HIS A 40 -3.74 -10.54 -11.88
CA HIS A 40 -2.96 -9.30 -12.01
C HIS A 40 -3.79 -8.03 -11.76
N ASP A 41 -5.08 -8.07 -12.05
CA ASP A 41 -6.02 -6.97 -11.87
C ASP A 41 -6.53 -6.82 -10.43
N SER A 42 -6.14 -7.72 -9.52
CA SER A 42 -6.51 -7.68 -8.11
C SER A 42 -5.88 -6.51 -7.36
N LEU A 43 -4.72 -6.00 -7.80
CA LEU A 43 -4.01 -4.89 -7.15
C LEU A 43 -3.90 -3.71 -8.12
N LYS A 44 -4.47 -2.55 -7.75
CA LYS A 44 -4.41 -1.34 -8.57
C LYS A 44 -3.92 -0.14 -7.77
N TRP A 45 -3.10 0.69 -8.40
CA TRP A 45 -2.68 1.97 -7.82
C TRP A 45 -3.73 3.04 -8.10
N ILE A 46 -4.37 3.57 -7.07
CA ILE A 46 -5.46 4.56 -7.14
C ILE A 46 -5.29 5.59 -6.01
N ASP A 47 -5.32 6.88 -6.36
CA ASP A 47 -5.29 8.01 -5.42
C ASP A 47 -4.18 7.90 -4.35
N GLY A 48 -2.95 7.61 -4.80
CA GLY A 48 -1.76 7.53 -3.95
C GLY A 48 -1.66 6.27 -3.08
N SER A 49 -2.42 5.21 -3.41
CA SER A 49 -2.44 3.97 -2.64
C SER A 49 -2.80 2.76 -3.47
N VAL A 50 -2.46 1.57 -2.98
CA VAL A 50 -2.97 0.31 -3.55
C VAL A 50 -4.39 0.07 -3.08
N ARG A 51 -5.28 -0.14 -4.04
CA ARG A 51 -6.61 -0.69 -3.86
C ARG A 51 -6.57 -2.18 -4.20
N TRP A 52 -6.99 -3.00 -3.25
CA TRP A 52 -7.04 -4.43 -3.41
C TRP A 52 -8.48 -4.89 -3.68
N PHE A 53 -8.71 -5.39 -4.89
CA PHE A 53 -9.92 -6.08 -5.32
C PHE A 53 -9.75 -7.56 -4.99
N LYS A 54 -10.06 -7.94 -3.74
CA LYS A 54 -9.90 -9.31 -3.27
C LYS A 54 -10.84 -10.25 -4.03
N PRO A 55 -10.34 -11.24 -4.79
CA PRO A 55 -11.18 -12.26 -5.39
C PRO A 55 -11.89 -13.09 -4.30
N GLU A 56 -13.11 -13.56 -4.56
CA GLU A 56 -13.84 -14.43 -3.63
C GLU A 56 -13.08 -15.73 -3.34
N SER A 57 -12.32 -16.22 -4.32
CA SER A 57 -11.46 -17.40 -4.20
C SER A 57 -10.17 -17.16 -3.41
N ALA A 58 -9.85 -15.92 -3.02
CA ALA A 58 -8.60 -15.61 -2.35
C ALA A 58 -8.59 -16.12 -0.91
N THR A 59 -7.66 -17.03 -0.64
CA THR A 59 -7.42 -17.62 0.67
C THR A 59 -6.81 -16.61 1.64
N TYR A 60 -6.88 -16.93 2.94
CA TYR A 60 -6.19 -16.16 3.97
C TYR A 60 -4.66 -16.10 3.74
N GLY A 61 -4.05 -17.19 3.27
CA GLY A 61 -2.61 -17.24 2.97
C GLY A 61 -2.22 -16.26 1.87
N GLN A 62 -2.99 -16.21 0.78
CA GLN A 62 -2.77 -15.25 -0.32
C GLN A 62 -2.99 -13.81 0.15
N SER A 63 -3.99 -13.59 1.00
CA SER A 63 -4.27 -12.29 1.61
C SER A 63 -3.08 -11.78 2.43
N MET A 64 -2.49 -12.65 3.26
CA MET A 64 -1.32 -12.32 4.08
C MET A 64 -0.06 -12.11 3.24
N CYS A 65 0.12 -12.87 2.15
CA CYS A 65 1.20 -12.67 1.19
C CYS A 65 1.17 -11.26 0.61
N VAL A 66 0.03 -10.81 0.07
CA VAL A 66 -0.14 -9.47 -0.50
C VAL A 66 0.18 -8.37 0.50
N ILE A 67 -0.41 -8.46 1.70
CA ILE A 67 -0.20 -7.46 2.74
C ILE A 67 1.28 -7.42 3.15
N GLY A 68 1.93 -8.59 3.25
CA GLY A 68 3.35 -8.70 3.57
C GLY A 68 4.24 -8.06 2.52
N GLU A 69 4.04 -8.37 1.25
CA GLU A 69 4.85 -7.85 0.13
C GLU A 69 4.72 -6.34 -0.03
N LEU A 70 3.49 -5.83 0.05
CA LEU A 70 3.22 -4.40 -0.04
C LEU A 70 3.85 -3.62 1.12
N ARG A 71 3.77 -4.16 2.35
CA ARG A 71 4.48 -3.58 3.51
C ARG A 71 5.99 -3.64 3.35
N ALA A 72 6.54 -4.75 2.88
CA ALA A 72 7.98 -4.92 2.66
C ALA A 72 8.53 -3.91 1.62
N LYS A 73 7.71 -3.53 0.64
CA LYS A 73 8.05 -2.53 -0.37
C LYS A 73 7.71 -1.09 0.03
N GLY A 74 7.15 -0.87 1.22
CA GLY A 74 6.70 0.44 1.69
C GLY A 74 5.55 1.02 0.87
N ILE A 75 4.79 0.18 0.17
CA ILE A 75 3.69 0.61 -0.68
C ILE A 75 2.45 0.85 0.18
N PRO A 76 1.89 2.06 0.21
CA PRO A 76 0.72 2.36 1.03
C PRO A 76 -0.51 1.61 0.50
N ILE A 77 -1.20 0.89 1.40
CA ILE A 77 -2.48 0.25 1.13
C ILE A 77 -3.57 1.04 1.84
N LYS A 78 -4.61 1.43 1.11
CA LYS A 78 -5.89 1.79 1.75
C LYS A 78 -6.67 0.49 1.96
N GLN A 79 -6.88 0.11 3.22
CA GLN A 79 -7.83 -0.96 3.56
C GLN A 79 -9.25 -0.48 3.30
N GLY A 80 -9.63 -0.46 2.03
CA GLY A 80 -11.00 -0.25 1.58
C GLY A 80 -11.41 -1.48 0.81
N PHE A 81 -12.08 -2.41 1.50
CA PHE A 81 -12.80 -3.48 0.83
C PHE A 81 -13.85 -2.82 -0.06
N VAL A 82 -13.65 -2.84 -1.37
CA VAL A 82 -14.75 -2.61 -2.30
C VAL A 82 -15.47 -3.94 -2.37
N SER A 83 -16.47 -4.13 -1.50
CA SER A 83 -17.55 -5.04 -1.87
C SER A 83 -18.18 -4.44 -3.11
N ASP A 84 -17.97 -5.08 -4.27
CA ASP A 84 -18.89 -4.88 -5.37
C ASP A 84 -20.25 -5.30 -4.81
N GLY A 85 -21.13 -4.33 -4.60
CA GLY A 85 -22.43 -4.55 -3.98
C GLY A 85 -23.29 -5.35 -4.94
N SER A 86 -23.19 -6.67 -4.86
CA SER A 86 -24.17 -7.62 -5.39
C SER A 86 -25.33 -7.77 -4.42
#